data_AF-A0A3B5L5C2-F1
#
_entry.id   AF-A0A3B5L5C2-F1
#
_cell.length_a   1.000
_cell.length_b   1.000
_cell.length_c   1.000
_cell.angle_alpha   90.00
_cell.angle_beta   90.00
_cell.angle_gamma   90.00
#
_symmetry.space_group_name_H-M   'P 1'
#
loop_
_entity.id
_entity.type
_entity.pdbx_description
1 polymer ?
#
loop_
_entity_poly.entity_id
_entity_poly.type
_entity_poly.pdbx_seq_one_letter_code
_entity_poly.pdbx_strand_id
1 'polypeptide(L)'
;MSVHRTLCGRPALQLCRMFSSTSLPTLTLFTKDPCPLCDEAKELLQPFKHRFILQQVDISLPENRQWWDKYKWDIPVFHLNGQYLMKHGVDVALLDKLALWATNG
;
A
#
# COMPACT_ATOMS: atom_id res chain seq x y z
N MET A 1 44.84 -11.95 -38.59
CA MET A 1 44.12 -13.20 -38.24
C MET A 1 42.74 -12.81 -37.72
N SER A 2 41.74 -13.20 -38.52
CA SER A 2 40.28 -13.16 -38.42
C SER A 2 39.53 -12.09 -37.61
N VAL A 3 38.85 -11.26 -38.39
CA VAL A 3 37.51 -10.70 -38.16
C VAL A 3 36.52 -11.70 -37.52
N HIS A 4 35.64 -11.20 -36.64
CA HIS A 4 34.28 -11.74 -36.55
C HIS A 4 33.28 -10.64 -36.20
N ARG A 5 32.60 -10.14 -37.24
CA ARG A 5 31.20 -9.69 -37.14
C ARG A 5 30.34 -10.89 -36.75
N THR A 6 29.23 -10.69 -36.03
CA THR A 6 27.92 -11.40 -36.15
C THR A 6 27.03 -10.83 -35.03
N LEU A 7 26.16 -9.86 -35.31
CA LEU A 7 24.74 -9.97 -35.71
C LEU A 7 23.78 -10.36 -34.58
N CYS A 8 22.75 -9.51 -34.45
CA CYS A 8 21.51 -9.67 -33.71
C CYS A 8 20.92 -11.08 -33.88
N GLY A 9 20.61 -11.73 -32.76
CA GLY A 9 19.85 -12.99 -32.69
C GLY A 9 18.95 -13.00 -31.47
N ARG A 10 17.68 -12.64 -31.66
CA ARG A 10 16.55 -13.23 -30.90
C ARG A 10 16.28 -14.62 -31.52
N PRO A 11 15.64 -15.62 -30.87
CA PRO A 11 14.87 -15.57 -29.62
C PRO A 11 15.09 -16.77 -28.67
N ALA A 12 14.84 -16.60 -27.38
CA ALA A 12 14.38 -17.70 -26.52
C ALA A 12 13.68 -17.10 -25.30
N LEU A 13 12.40 -17.41 -25.17
CA LEU A 13 11.52 -17.35 -24.00
C LEU A 13 12.26 -17.14 -22.67
N GLN A 14 12.61 -15.88 -22.36
CA GLN A 14 13.01 -15.52 -21.01
C GLN A 14 11.71 -15.38 -20.23
N LEU A 15 11.26 -16.49 -19.64
CA LEU A 15 10.28 -16.49 -18.58
C LEU A 15 10.89 -15.67 -17.45
N CYS A 16 10.73 -14.35 -17.50
CA CYS A 16 10.93 -13.50 -16.35
C CYS A 16 9.83 -13.93 -15.36
N ARG A 17 10.09 -15.00 -14.61
CA ARG A 17 9.54 -15.18 -13.29
C ARG A 17 10.10 -14.00 -12.50
N MET A 18 9.49 -12.83 -12.69
CA MET A 18 9.67 -11.70 -11.82
C MET A 18 9.48 -12.30 -10.44
N PHE A 19 10.50 -12.19 -9.60
CA PHE A 19 10.38 -12.56 -8.22
C PHE A 19 9.20 -11.76 -7.69
N SER A 20 8.03 -12.39 -7.56
CA SER A 20 6.96 -11.91 -6.70
C SER A 20 7.55 -11.99 -5.31
N SER A 21 8.31 -10.96 -4.91
CA SER A 21 8.60 -10.75 -3.51
C SER A 21 7.23 -10.69 -2.86
N THR A 22 6.88 -11.73 -2.10
CA THR A 22 5.65 -11.79 -1.30
C THR A 22 5.78 -10.80 -0.16
N SER A 23 5.89 -9.52 -0.49
CA SER A 23 5.91 -8.41 0.45
C SER A 23 4.47 -8.11 0.81
N LEU A 24 4.20 -8.06 2.11
CA LEU A 24 2.90 -7.65 2.62
C LEU A 24 2.53 -6.27 2.01
N PRO A 25 1.27 -6.07 1.60
CA PRO A 25 0.84 -4.78 1.08
C PRO A 25 1.01 -3.71 2.16
N THR A 26 1.34 -2.48 1.74
CA THR A 26 1.50 -1.36 2.66
C THR A 26 0.18 -0.62 2.80
N LEU A 27 -0.38 -0.60 4.01
CA LEU A 27 -1.58 0.14 4.34
C LEU A 27 -1.17 1.44 5.05
N THR A 28 -1.33 2.57 4.38
CA THR A 28 -1.05 3.90 4.93
C THR A 28 -2.32 4.48 5.55
N LEU A 29 -2.30 4.73 6.86
CA LEU A 29 -3.33 5.42 7.62
C LEU A 29 -2.95 6.89 7.79
N PHE A 30 -3.77 7.79 7.24
CA PHE A 30 -3.70 9.22 7.51
C PHE A 30 -4.51 9.54 8.77
N THR A 31 -3.83 10.07 9.78
CA THR A 31 -4.38 10.35 11.12
C THR A 31 -4.00 11.76 11.58
N LYS A 32 -4.68 12.27 12.62
CA LYS A 32 -4.27 13.48 13.35
C LYS A 32 -4.55 13.31 14.85
N ASP A 33 -3.94 14.10 15.71
CA ASP A 33 -4.30 14.20 17.12
C ASP A 33 -4.95 15.56 17.45
N PRO A 34 -6.05 15.60 18.22
CA PRO A 34 -6.89 14.49 18.67
C PRO A 34 -7.85 13.99 17.57
N CYS A 35 -8.06 12.66 17.46
CA CYS A 35 -8.98 12.05 16.49
C CYS A 35 -9.61 10.75 17.03
N PRO A 36 -10.80 10.79 17.66
CA PRO A 36 -11.43 9.59 18.22
C PRO A 36 -11.75 8.52 17.15
N LEU A 37 -12.13 8.94 15.93
CA LEU A 37 -12.38 8.02 14.81
C LEU A 37 -11.11 7.28 14.37
N CYS A 38 -9.95 7.92 14.51
CA CYS A 38 -8.67 7.33 14.15
C CYS A 38 -8.25 6.27 15.17
N ASP A 39 -8.61 6.44 16.44
CA ASP A 39 -8.32 5.48 17.49
C ASP A 39 -9.16 4.20 17.33
N GLU A 40 -10.47 4.34 17.10
CA GLU A 40 -11.36 3.21 16.78
C GLU A 40 -10.86 2.44 15.55
N ALA A 41 -10.46 3.15 14.50
CA ALA A 41 -9.93 2.53 13.30
C ALA A 41 -8.62 1.74 13.56
N LYS A 42 -7.73 2.23 14.43
CA LYS A 42 -6.51 1.50 14.81
C LYS A 42 -6.84 0.21 15.57
N GLU A 43 -7.86 0.23 16.42
CA GLU A 43 -8.33 -0.96 17.13
C GLU A 43 -8.84 -2.03 16.17
N LEU A 44 -9.68 -1.65 15.20
CA LEU A 44 -10.18 -2.55 14.16
C LEU A 44 -9.07 -3.15 13.30
N LEU A 45 -7.96 -2.43 13.12
CA LEU A 45 -6.79 -2.90 12.37
C LEU A 45 -5.87 -3.82 13.18
N GLN A 46 -5.90 -3.80 14.52
CA GLN A 46 -5.05 -4.63 15.37
C GLN A 46 -5.02 -6.11 14.96
N PRO A 47 -6.16 -6.81 14.77
CA PRO A 47 -6.15 -8.21 14.36
C PRO A 47 -5.54 -8.44 12.97
N PHE A 48 -5.56 -7.45 12.08
CA PHE A 48 -5.07 -7.57 10.71
C PHE A 48 -3.64 -7.07 10.49
N LYS A 49 -2.97 -6.52 11.52
CA LYS A 49 -1.59 -5.98 11.42
C LYS A 49 -0.56 -6.97 10.89
N HIS A 50 -0.81 -8.27 10.97
CA HIS A 50 0.10 -9.30 10.45
C HIS A 50 -0.07 -9.54 8.93
N ARG A 51 -1.14 -9.01 8.31
CA ARG A 51 -1.47 -9.20 6.89
C ARG A 51 -1.05 -8.03 6.00
N PHE A 52 -0.64 -6.91 6.59
CA PHE A 52 -0.17 -5.72 5.89
C PHE A 52 0.87 -4.97 6.73
N ILE A 53 1.66 -4.12 6.09
CA ILE A 53 2.54 -3.18 6.78
C ILE A 53 1.74 -1.90 7.05
N LEU A 54 1.40 -1.63 8.31
CA LEU A 54 0.69 -0.41 8.70
C LEU A 54 1.67 0.76 8.78
N GLN A 55 1.53 1.73 7.89
CA GLN A 55 2.22 3.02 7.97
C GLN A 55 1.25 4.08 8.49
N GLN A 56 1.70 4.93 9.39
CA GLN A 56 0.91 6.04 9.91
C GLN A 56 1.52 7.35 9.45
N VAL A 57 0.68 8.22 8.89
CA VAL A 57 1.06 9.56 8.44
C VAL A 57 0.23 10.55 9.23
N ASP A 58 0.90 11.32 10.09
CA ASP A 58 0.27 12.42 10.80
C ASP A 58 0.13 13.62 9.86
N ILE A 59 -1.12 13.92 9.50
CA ILE A 59 -1.43 15.02 8.59
C ILE A 59 -1.28 16.39 9.27
N SER A 60 -1.19 16.47 10.60
CA SER A 60 -0.98 17.72 11.33
C SER A 60 0.45 18.26 11.19
N LEU A 61 1.40 17.41 10.78
CA LEU A 61 2.79 17.83 10.60
C LEU A 61 2.93 18.80 9.42
N PRO A 62 3.78 19.84 9.53
CA PRO A 62 3.96 20.83 8.47
C PRO A 62 4.48 20.23 7.16
N GLU A 63 5.26 19.15 7.24
CA GLU A 63 5.76 18.38 6.08
C GLU A 63 4.63 17.70 5.28
N ASN A 64 3.50 17.41 5.94
CA ASN A 64 2.35 16.71 5.37
C ASN A 64 1.20 17.65 5.01
N ARG A 65 1.45 18.97 4.88
CA ARG A 65 0.42 19.98 4.59
C ARG A 65 -0.44 19.64 3.36
N GLN A 66 0.17 19.03 2.34
CA GLN A 66 -0.57 18.53 1.16
C GLN A 66 -1.69 17.53 1.52
N TRP A 67 -1.48 16.69 2.53
CA TRP A 67 -2.44 15.72 3.01
C TRP A 67 -3.47 16.37 3.93
N TRP A 68 -3.05 17.36 4.73
CA TRP A 68 -3.97 18.18 5.52
C TRP A 68 -5.02 18.85 4.63
N ASP A 69 -4.58 19.56 3.59
CA ASP A 69 -5.50 20.27 2.70
C ASP A 69 -6.47 19.33 1.98
N LYS A 70 -6.05 18.10 1.71
CA LYS A 70 -6.85 17.08 1.03
C LYS A 70 -7.80 16.30 1.93
N TYR A 71 -7.39 15.99 3.17
CA TYR A 71 -8.05 14.99 4.02
C TYR A 71 -8.45 15.46 5.42
N LYS A 72 -8.17 16.71 5.82
CA LYS A 72 -8.48 17.24 7.18
C LYS A 72 -9.90 16.97 7.69
N TRP A 73 -10.88 16.83 6.79
CA TRP A 73 -12.29 16.57 7.06
C TRP A 73 -12.73 15.12 6.81
N ASP A 74 -11.87 14.31 6.19
CA ASP A 74 -12.18 12.96 5.71
C ASP A 74 -11.40 11.85 6.44
N ILE A 75 -10.53 12.22 7.40
CA ILE A 75 -9.78 11.26 8.20
C ILE A 75 -10.70 10.42 9.12
N PRO A 76 -10.36 9.14 9.39
CA PRO A 76 -9.18 8.42 8.91
C PRO A 76 -9.30 8.04 7.42
N VAL A 77 -8.21 8.24 6.67
CA VAL A 77 -8.11 7.83 5.25
C VAL A 77 -7.07 6.73 5.13
N PHE A 78 -7.37 5.73 4.29
CA PHE A 78 -6.53 4.57 4.06
C PHE A 78 -6.09 4.50 2.61
N HIS A 79 -4.78 4.36 2.40
CA HIS A 79 -4.22 4.01 1.10
C HIS A 79 -3.58 2.64 1.18
N LEU A 80 -3.70 1.85 0.11
CA LEU A 80 -3.10 0.55 -0.02
C LEU A 80 -2.13 0.56 -1.20
N ASN A 81 -0.85 0.26 -0.93
CA ASN A 81 0.22 0.38 -1.92
C ASN A 81 0.24 1.76 -2.60
N GLY A 82 -0.08 2.82 -1.85
CA GLY A 82 -0.15 4.20 -2.36
C GLY A 82 -1.41 4.56 -3.15
N GLN A 83 -2.37 3.64 -3.30
CA GLN A 83 -3.66 3.91 -3.93
C GLN A 83 -4.74 4.15 -2.87
N TYR A 84 -5.63 5.11 -3.09
CA TYR A 84 -6.76 5.34 -2.19
C TYR A 84 -7.62 4.08 -2.07
N LEU A 85 -7.89 3.67 -0.83
CA LEU A 85 -8.68 2.49 -0.53
C LEU A 85 -10.05 2.87 0.06
N MET A 86 -10.04 3.52 1.22
CA MET A 86 -11.26 3.84 1.97
C MET A 86 -11.05 5.03 2.91
N LYS A 87 -12.15 5.60 3.44
CA LYS A 87 -12.14 6.72 4.39
C LYS A 87 -13.28 6.62 5.40
N HIS A 88 -13.22 7.42 6.47
CA HIS A 88 -14.19 7.53 7.58
C HIS A 88 -14.36 6.30 8.47
N GLY A 89 -14.01 5.11 8.00
CA GLY A 89 -14.13 3.87 8.77
C GLY A 89 -13.38 2.72 8.14
N VAL A 90 -13.17 1.67 8.92
CA VAL A 90 -12.50 0.45 8.49
C VAL A 90 -13.55 -0.56 8.05
N ASP A 91 -13.60 -0.83 6.75
CA ASP A 91 -14.38 -1.94 6.22
C ASP A 91 -13.58 -3.24 6.36
N VAL A 92 -13.94 -4.03 7.37
CA VAL A 92 -13.29 -5.30 7.70
C VAL A 92 -13.46 -6.32 6.56
N ALA A 93 -14.61 -6.32 5.86
CA ALA A 93 -14.84 -7.23 4.75
C ALA A 93 -13.97 -6.86 3.54
N LEU A 94 -13.76 -5.57 3.31
CA LEU A 94 -12.82 -5.09 2.30
C LEU A 94 -11.38 -5.47 2.67
N LEU A 95 -10.94 -5.26 3.91
CA LEU A 95 -9.61 -5.68 4.37
C LEU A 95 -9.37 -7.18 4.22
N ASP A 96 -10.37 -8.01 4.49
CA ASP A 96 -10.23 -9.46 4.34
C ASP A 96 -10.07 -9.88 2.87
N LYS A 97 -10.89 -9.32 1.97
CA LYS A 97 -10.69 -9.47 0.52
C LYS A 97 -9.32 -8.98 0.09
N LEU A 98 -8.84 -7.93 0.76
CA LEU A 98 -7.51 -7.38 0.51
C LEU A 98 -6.34 -8.22 1.09
N ALA A 99 -6.59 -9.26 1.87
CA ALA A 99 -5.55 -10.23 2.17
C ALA A 99 -5.46 -11.32 1.09
N LEU A 100 -6.55 -11.55 0.35
CA LEU A 100 -6.70 -12.67 -0.58
C LEU A 100 -6.19 -12.35 -2.00
N TRP A 101 -6.47 -11.16 -2.54
CA TRP A 101 -5.90 -10.70 -3.82
C TRP A 101 -4.36 -10.61 -3.80
N ALA A 102 -3.74 -10.20 -2.68
CA ALA A 102 -2.28 -10.06 -2.56
C ALA A 102 -1.53 -11.40 -2.59
N THR A 103 -2.23 -12.53 -2.40
CA THR A 103 -1.65 -13.88 -2.36
C THR A 103 -1.88 -14.69 -3.64
N ASN A 104 -2.62 -14.17 -4.63
CA ASN A 104 -2.99 -14.89 -5.86
C ASN A 104 -2.44 -14.23 -7.16
N GLY A 105 -1.38 -13.42 -7.07
CA GLY A 105 -0.73 -12.75 -8.21
C GLY A 105 0.67 -13.25 -8.51
#